data_AF-A0A9N7MVX3-F1
#
_entry.id   AF-A0A9N7MVX3-F1
#
_cell.length_a   1.000
_cell.length_b   1.000
_cell.length_c   1.000
_cell.angle_alpha   90.00
_cell.angle_beta   90.00
_cell.angle_gamma   90.00
#
_symmetry.space_group_name_H-M   'P 1'
#
loop_
_entity.id
_entity.type
_entity.pdbx_description
1 polymer ?
#
loop_
_entity_poly.entity_id
_entity_poly.type
_entity_poly.pdbx_seq_one_letter_code
_entity_poly.pdbx_strand_id
1 'polypeptide(L)'
;MASAAKSLIQTLRRYIKKPWEFTGPAAHPEYLSAVPKATEYRVFCPATASAKAIVPTSLPETVYDIKYFARDQRRNRPPIKRTVFKKADVEKMMKEKTFDLGDFPRPYLTAKVVEDDNAIGGGYQK
;
A
#
# COMPACT_ATOMS: atom_id res chain seq x y z
N MET A 1 29.03 5.51 55.99
CA MET A 1 27.96 6.49 55.74
C MET A 1 27.89 7.03 54.30
N ALA A 2 29.00 7.27 53.59
CA ALA A 2 28.96 7.82 52.22
C ALA A 2 28.40 6.87 51.13
N SER A 3 28.48 5.55 51.33
CA SER A 3 27.96 4.53 50.39
C SER A 3 26.41 4.51 50.35
N ALA A 4 25.76 4.57 51.52
CA ALA A 4 24.30 4.58 51.63
C ALA A 4 23.67 5.84 51.01
N ALA A 5 24.32 7.01 51.17
CA ALA A 5 23.86 8.26 50.55
C ALA A 5 23.94 8.22 49.01
N LYS A 6 24.99 7.61 48.43
CA LYS A 6 25.10 7.41 46.97
C LYS A 6 23.99 6.50 46.43
N SER A 7 23.66 5.43 47.15
CA SER A 7 22.53 4.54 46.82
C SER A 7 21.20 5.31 46.79
N LEU A 8 20.98 6.18 47.78
CA LEU A 8 19.74 6.96 47.91
C LEU A 8 19.57 7.99 46.79
N ILE A 9 20.66 8.67 46.42
CA ILE A 9 20.69 9.61 45.28
C ILE A 9 20.49 8.87 43.95
N GLN A 10 21.06 7.67 43.81
CA GLN A 10 20.87 6.85 42.62
C GLN A 10 19.42 6.35 42.48
N THR A 11 18.73 6.06 43.59
CA THR A 11 17.30 5.77 43.58
C THR A 11 16.45 6.99 43.25
N LEU A 12 16.77 8.18 43.77
CA LEU A 12 16.08 9.44 43.47
C LEU A 12 16.20 9.85 41.99
N ARG A 13 17.38 9.64 41.38
CA ARG A 13 17.61 9.88 39.94
C ARG A 13 16.72 9.03 39.03
N ARG A 14 16.18 7.90 39.50
CA ARG A 14 15.23 7.07 38.72
C ARG A 14 13.84 7.71 38.61
N TYR A 15 13.48 8.63 39.50
CA TYR A 15 12.21 9.34 39.49
C TYR A 15 12.24 10.65 38.68
N ILE A 16 13.43 11.08 38.25
CA ILE A 16 13.61 12.23 37.37
C ILE A 16 13.61 11.72 35.93
N LYS A 17 12.60 12.13 35.15
CA LYS A 17 12.52 11.84 33.72
C LYS A 17 13.79 12.26 33.00
N LYS A 18 14.18 11.53 31.95
CA LYS A 18 15.33 11.93 31.15
C LYS A 18 15.04 13.29 30.48
N PRO A 19 16.05 14.15 30.24
CA PRO A 19 15.83 15.49 29.71
C PRO A 19 15.06 15.57 28.38
N TRP A 20 15.09 14.51 27.57
CA TRP A 20 14.38 14.41 26.29
C TRP A 20 12.98 13.77 26.38
N GLU A 21 12.51 13.42 27.57
CA GLU A 21 11.17 12.85 27.83
C GLU A 21 10.15 13.93 28.24
N PHE A 22 10.51 15.21 28.16
CA PHE A 22 9.66 16.33 28.52
C PHE A 22 8.88 16.90 27.33
N THR A 23 9.52 17.01 26.17
CA THR A 23 8.91 17.54 24.94
C THR A 23 9.46 16.82 23.70
N GLY A 24 8.70 16.86 22.61
CA GLY A 24 9.07 16.22 21.35
C GLY A 24 8.60 14.76 21.25
N PRO A 25 9.02 14.04 20.19
CA PRO A 25 8.50 12.71 19.88
C PRO A 25 8.68 11.69 21.00
N ALA A 26 9.81 11.70 21.69
CA ALA A 26 10.12 10.77 22.78
C ALA A 26 9.28 10.98 24.06
N ALA A 27 8.49 12.06 24.13
CA ALA A 27 7.56 12.34 25.22
C ALA A 27 6.11 11.92 24.87
N HIS A 28 5.83 11.53 23.61
CA HIS A 28 4.49 11.14 23.16
C HIS A 28 4.15 9.71 23.60
N PRO A 29 2.92 9.41 24.07
CA PRO A 29 2.53 8.07 24.50
C PRO A 29 2.58 7.01 23.39
N GLU A 30 2.46 7.41 22.13
CA GLU A 30 2.49 6.52 20.97
C GLU A 30 3.92 6.26 20.44
N TYR A 31 4.93 6.91 21.03
CA TYR A 31 6.33 6.72 20.64
C TYR A 31 6.85 5.34 21.03
N LEU A 32 7.42 4.63 20.06
CA LEU A 32 8.07 3.33 20.26
C LEU A 32 9.54 3.39 19.84
N SER A 33 10.41 2.73 20.59
CA SER A 33 11.83 2.62 20.25
C SER A 33 12.04 1.70 19.06
N ALA A 34 12.95 2.07 18.15
CA ALA A 34 13.21 1.33 16.91
C ALA A 34 13.88 -0.04 17.10
N VAL A 35 14.44 -0.35 18.27
CA VAL A 35 15.18 -1.59 18.52
C VAL A 35 14.24 -2.62 19.16
N PRO A 36 13.70 -3.59 18.38
CA PRO A 36 12.89 -4.66 18.96
C PRO A 36 13.77 -5.58 19.81
N LYS A 37 13.18 -6.25 20.81
CA LYS A 37 13.92 -7.29 21.53
C LYS A 37 14.17 -8.47 20.60
N ALA A 38 15.30 -9.15 20.80
CA ALA A 38 15.63 -10.38 20.06
C ALA A 38 14.59 -11.50 20.27
N THR A 39 13.85 -11.47 21.38
CA THR A 39 12.74 -12.40 21.67
C THR A 39 11.44 -12.03 20.97
N GLU A 40 11.32 -10.83 20.41
CA GLU A 40 10.09 -10.31 19.80
C GLU A 40 10.17 -10.31 18.27
N TYR A 41 11.34 -10.03 17.70
CA TYR A 41 11.55 -10.01 16.26
C TYR A 41 12.30 -11.26 15.79
N ARG A 42 11.74 -11.95 14.78
CA ARG A 42 12.37 -13.12 14.13
C ARG A 42 12.71 -14.24 15.13
N VAL A 43 11.72 -14.59 15.97
CA VAL A 43 11.80 -15.66 16.98
C VAL A 43 12.26 -16.99 16.38
N PHE A 44 11.88 -17.26 15.13
CA PHE A 44 12.37 -18.39 14.35
C PHE A 44 13.22 -17.91 13.16
N CYS A 45 14.23 -18.71 12.80
CA CYS A 45 15.00 -18.47 11.58
C CYS A 45 14.11 -18.67 10.34
N PRO A 46 14.22 -17.86 9.28
CA PRO A 46 13.42 -18.02 8.05
C PRO A 46 13.56 -19.40 7.40
N ALA A 47 14.72 -20.05 7.56
CA ALA A 47 14.96 -21.41 7.07
C ALA A 47 14.35 -22.50 7.97
N THR A 48 13.84 -22.15 9.14
CA THR A 48 13.31 -23.06 10.18
C THR A 48 11.92 -22.61 10.61
N ALA A 49 11.05 -22.30 9.64
CA ALA A 49 9.65 -22.02 9.91
C ALA A 49 8.97 -23.25 10.52
N SER A 50 8.12 -23.04 11.53
CA SER A 50 7.40 -24.12 12.23
C SER A 50 6.33 -24.79 11.38
N ALA A 51 5.81 -24.09 10.36
CA ALA A 51 4.77 -24.58 9.48
C ALA A 51 5.33 -24.96 8.10
N LYS A 52 4.79 -26.04 7.53
CA LYS A 52 5.02 -26.40 6.13
C LYS A 52 4.11 -25.54 5.24
N ALA A 53 4.69 -24.57 4.54
CA ALA A 53 3.95 -23.75 3.59
C ALA A 53 3.52 -24.58 2.36
N ILE A 54 2.23 -24.51 2.00
CA ILE A 54 1.69 -25.05 0.75
C ILE A 54 1.22 -23.85 -0.08
N VAL A 55 2.01 -23.47 -1.08
CA VAL A 55 1.70 -22.32 -1.95
C VAL A 55 0.85 -22.82 -3.14
N PRO A 56 -0.41 -22.38 -3.28
CA PRO A 56 -1.25 -22.80 -4.39
C PRO A 56 -0.75 -22.21 -5.71
N THR A 57 -0.70 -23.04 -6.75
CA THR A 57 -0.20 -22.64 -8.09
C THR A 57 -1.30 -22.50 -9.13
N SER A 58 -2.44 -23.16 -8.93
CA SER A 58 -3.56 -23.21 -9.86
C SER A 58 -4.89 -23.25 -9.12
N LEU A 59 -5.95 -22.84 -9.80
CA LEU A 59 -7.31 -22.94 -9.27
C LEU A 59 -7.80 -24.39 -9.35
N PRO A 60 -8.53 -24.89 -8.35
CA PRO A 60 -9.04 -26.27 -8.33
C PRO A 60 -9.80 -26.68 -9.60
N GLU A 61 -10.57 -25.75 -10.18
CA GLU A 61 -11.34 -25.95 -11.41
C GLU A 61 -10.43 -26.28 -12.62
N THR A 62 -9.22 -25.72 -12.64
CA THR A 62 -8.27 -25.84 -13.75
C THR A 62 -7.22 -26.95 -13.55
N VAL A 63 -7.26 -27.63 -12.41
CA VAL A 63 -6.35 -28.77 -12.12
C VAL A 63 -6.78 -29.99 -12.95
N TYR A 64 -8.08 -30.26 -13.00
CA TYR A 64 -8.63 -31.41 -13.73
C TYR A 64 -9.18 -31.01 -15.11
N ASP A 65 -9.84 -29.86 -15.25
CA ASP A 65 -10.23 -29.35 -16.57
C ASP A 65 -9.13 -28.47 -17.18
N ILE A 66 -8.19 -29.13 -17.87
CA ILE A 66 -6.96 -28.50 -18.38
C ILE A 66 -7.09 -27.88 -19.77
N LYS A 67 -8.32 -27.64 -20.26
CA LYS A 67 -8.55 -27.07 -21.61
C LYS A 67 -7.87 -25.71 -21.75
N TYR A 68 -6.75 -25.70 -22.49
CA TYR A 68 -5.93 -24.50 -22.59
C TYR A 68 -6.52 -23.44 -23.52
N PHE A 69 -7.13 -23.82 -24.65
CA PHE A 69 -7.60 -22.86 -25.67
C PHE A 69 -8.66 -21.89 -25.14
N ALA A 70 -9.53 -22.32 -24.22
CA ALA A 70 -10.52 -21.46 -23.57
C ALA A 70 -9.87 -20.48 -22.56
N ARG A 71 -8.76 -20.87 -21.95
CA ARG A 71 -8.01 -20.08 -20.95
C ARG A 71 -6.97 -19.15 -21.58
N ASP A 72 -6.55 -19.40 -22.82
CA ASP A 72 -5.47 -18.67 -23.48
C ASP A 72 -5.86 -17.22 -23.83
N GLN A 73 -5.66 -16.32 -22.87
CA GLN A 73 -5.89 -14.88 -23.06
C GLN A 73 -4.89 -14.22 -24.02
N ARG A 74 -3.74 -14.86 -24.29
CA ARG A 74 -2.70 -14.27 -25.16
C ARG A 74 -3.11 -14.35 -26.63
N ARG A 75 -3.67 -15.49 -27.05
CA ARG A 75 -4.04 -15.74 -28.44
C ARG A 75 -5.52 -15.50 -28.72
N ASN A 76 -6.39 -15.60 -27.71
CA ASN A 76 -7.83 -15.34 -27.83
C ASN A 76 -8.13 -13.83 -27.86
N ARG A 77 -7.50 -13.12 -28.79
CA ARG A 77 -7.70 -11.70 -29.04
C ARG A 77 -8.37 -11.51 -30.40
N PRO A 78 -9.25 -10.51 -30.55
CA PRO A 78 -9.83 -10.20 -31.85
C PRO A 78 -8.72 -9.91 -32.87
N PRO A 79 -8.89 -10.36 -34.12
CA PRO A 79 -7.92 -10.08 -35.17
C PRO A 79 -7.85 -8.59 -35.47
N ILE A 80 -6.66 -8.12 -35.90
CA ILE A 80 -6.45 -6.72 -36.28
C ILE A 80 -7.26 -6.44 -37.55
N LYS A 81 -8.19 -5.47 -37.47
CA LYS A 81 -8.94 -4.97 -38.62
C LYS A 81 -8.27 -3.70 -39.14
N ARG A 82 -7.89 -3.68 -40.41
CA ARG A 82 -7.30 -2.50 -41.08
C ARG A 82 -8.26 -2.01 -42.15
N THR A 83 -8.66 -0.74 -42.06
CA THR A 83 -9.52 -0.07 -43.04
C THR A 83 -8.79 1.17 -43.56
N VAL A 84 -8.81 1.37 -44.88
CA VAL A 84 -8.17 2.53 -45.52
C VAL A 84 -9.24 3.57 -45.79
N PHE A 85 -9.08 4.77 -45.25
CA PHE A 85 -9.94 5.91 -45.53
C PHE A 85 -9.37 6.74 -46.67
N LYS A 86 -10.20 7.03 -47.68
CA LYS A 86 -9.88 7.97 -48.76
C LYS A 86 -10.43 9.36 -48.42
N LYS A 87 -10.01 10.36 -49.19
CA LYS A 87 -10.47 11.75 -49.04
C LYS A 87 -12.00 11.88 -48.97
N ALA A 88 -12.72 11.18 -49.86
CA ALA A 88 -14.18 11.19 -49.90
C ALA A 88 -14.83 10.67 -48.60
N ASP A 89 -14.23 9.66 -47.96
CA ASP A 89 -14.75 9.10 -46.70
C ASP A 89 -14.60 10.11 -45.56
N VAL A 90 -13.46 10.82 -45.52
CA VAL A 90 -13.17 11.83 -44.51
C VAL A 90 -14.05 13.07 -44.68
N GLU A 91 -14.24 13.55 -45.91
CA GLU A 91 -15.15 14.68 -46.20
C GLU A 91 -16.59 14.37 -45.79
N LYS A 92 -17.04 13.13 -46.02
CA LYS A 92 -18.35 12.65 -45.56
C LYS A 92 -18.43 12.63 -44.04
N MET A 93 -17.44 12.07 -43.34
CA MET A 93 -17.41 12.04 -41.86
C MET A 93 -17.42 13.45 -41.26
N MET A 94 -16.68 14.39 -41.86
CA MET A 94 -16.64 15.78 -41.40
C MET A 94 -17.98 16.49 -41.60
N LYS A 95 -18.68 16.21 -42.70
CA LYS A 95 -20.01 16.75 -42.97
C LYS A 95 -21.09 16.17 -42.04
N GLU A 96 -20.94 14.91 -41.65
CA GLU A 96 -21.88 14.20 -40.76
C GLU A 96 -21.63 14.51 -39.27
N LYS A 97 -20.39 14.85 -38.87
CA LYS A 97 -20.04 15.06 -37.46
C LYS A 97 -20.46 16.43 -36.96
N THR A 98 -21.37 16.45 -36.00
CA THR A 98 -21.67 17.60 -35.13
C THR A 98 -21.16 17.33 -33.71
N PHE A 99 -20.82 18.38 -32.96
CA PHE A 99 -20.36 18.26 -31.58
C PHE A 99 -21.45 18.67 -30.59
N ASP A 100 -21.75 17.78 -29.66
CA ASP A 100 -22.53 18.07 -28.45
C ASP A 100 -21.60 18.09 -27.22
N LEU A 101 -22.08 18.57 -26.08
CA LEU A 101 -21.32 18.63 -24.82
C LEU A 101 -20.74 17.28 -24.39
N GLY A 102 -21.38 16.17 -24.75
CA GLY A 102 -20.91 14.81 -24.47
C GLY A 102 -19.81 14.28 -25.38
N ASP A 103 -19.51 14.93 -26.51
CA ASP A 103 -18.46 14.54 -27.45
C ASP A 103 -17.05 14.93 -26.99
N PHE A 104 -16.95 15.83 -26.00
CA PHE A 104 -15.67 16.29 -25.49
C PHE A 104 -15.10 15.30 -24.45
N PRO A 105 -13.79 15.01 -24.50
CA PRO A 105 -13.16 14.17 -23.50
C PRO A 105 -13.32 14.82 -22.12
N ARG A 106 -13.76 14.01 -21.14
CA ARG A 106 -13.96 14.50 -19.78
C ARG A 106 -12.60 14.87 -19.17
N PRO A 107 -12.46 16.07 -18.58
CA PRO A 107 -11.24 16.41 -17.87
C PRO A 107 -11.11 15.53 -16.62
N TYR A 108 -9.88 15.06 -16.35
CA TYR A 108 -9.55 14.43 -15.08
C TYR A 108 -9.33 15.52 -14.03
N LEU A 109 -10.41 15.98 -13.40
CA LEU A 109 -10.36 17.03 -12.38
C LEU A 109 -10.07 16.43 -11.01
N THR A 110 -9.02 16.90 -10.35
CA THR A 110 -8.73 16.59 -8.95
C THR A 110 -9.36 17.65 -8.05
N ALA A 111 -10.00 17.23 -6.97
CA ALA A 111 -10.54 18.16 -5.98
C ALA A 111 -9.41 18.93 -5.28
N LYS A 112 -9.66 20.21 -4.96
CA LYS A 112 -8.81 20.94 -4.01
C LYS A 112 -9.19 20.48 -2.61
N VAL A 113 -8.36 19.63 -2.02
CA VAL A 113 -8.56 19.10 -0.66
C VAL A 113 -7.61 19.83 0.29
N VAL A 114 -8.10 20.14 1.49
CA VAL A 114 -7.25 20.52 2.62
C VAL A 114 -7.09 19.27 3.46
N GLU A 115 -5.87 18.76 3.51
CA GLU A 115 -5.54 17.57 4.29
C GLU A 115 -5.32 17.96 5.75
N ASP A 116 -5.66 17.05 6.65
CA ASP A 116 -5.46 17.17 8.09
C ASP A 116 -4.87 15.86 8.61
N ASP A 117 -3.86 15.96 9.47
CA ASP A 117 -2.92 14.90 9.82
C ASP A 117 -3.62 13.66 10.41
N ASN A 118 -4.69 13.87 11.17
CA ASN A 118 -5.42 12.81 11.88
C ASN A 118 -6.85 12.59 11.36
N ALA A 119 -7.20 13.14 10.18
CA ALA A 119 -8.58 13.10 9.69
C ALA A 119 -9.07 11.70 9.30
N ILE A 120 -8.18 10.81 8.85
CA ILE A 120 -8.53 9.45 8.43
C ILE A 120 -8.33 8.50 9.61
N GLY A 121 -9.43 8.00 10.17
CA GLY A 121 -9.38 7.00 11.26
C GLY A 121 -8.70 7.50 12.54
N GLY A 122 -8.58 8.83 12.73
CA GLY A 122 -7.83 9.41 13.85
C GLY A 122 -6.31 9.33 13.67
N GLY A 123 -5.81 9.19 12.44
CA GLY A 123 -4.39 9.00 12.13
C GLY A 123 -3.94 7.53 12.10
N TYR A 124 -4.86 6.59 12.38
CA TYR A 124 -4.58 5.15 12.45
C TYR A 124 -5.49 4.34 11.52
N GLN A 125 -4.88 3.59 10.60
CA GLN A 125 -5.58 2.65 9.72
C GLN A 125 -5.47 1.23 10.29
N LYS A 126 -6.62 0.56 10.45
CA LYS A 126 -6.70 -0.85 10.83
C LYS A 126 -6.29 -1.79 9.69
#